data_AF-A0A2E9D7W9-F1
#
_entry.id   AF-A0A2E9D7W9-F1
#
_cell.length_a   1.000
_cell.length_b   1.000
_cell.length_c   1.000
_cell.angle_alpha   90.00
_cell.angle_beta   90.00
_cell.angle_gamma   90.00
#
_symmetry.space_group_name_H-M   'P 1'
#
loop_
_entity.id
_entity.type
_entity.pdbx_description
1 polymer ?
#
loop_
_entity_poly.entity_id
_entity_poly.type
_entity_poly.pdbx_seq_one_letter_code
_entity_poly.pdbx_strand_id
1 'polypeptide(L)'
;MPSLVGQTHSNLKNQSLGFSYHEYIRTKLDINKETYVVNIPAGKTPFKLDLNIAVSGKGSDGNSCSTTITEQFTRSDDFYPIAELSIPSNAIPNTDKYKPFSMPSPTAQGLFLATSQSNYDDNYQKVFVNNSEGYFVRKPPSTIRVGLFGDVKSEDYETIRDYIEVLAVVAPDLDIAWANNISEVTLPIHLLSCTELINETADQYCNTSGPSGSFSDQWGSNNLAPGWGFIRISDQPYGSRHTLTHEFGHAMGLWHSGIDNTSMGPPNTQAGYWAAHDLMSVALIHNPLITSGQTREEIQTALNIQGDEVQGFINNPATLSNIPDSPWVEMGEKLKKQFNDSRNR
;
A
#
# COMPACT_ATOMS: atom_id res chain seq x y z
N MET A 1 14.24 26.38 12.38
CA MET A 1 14.95 25.81 13.55
C MET A 1 15.98 24.84 13.00
N PRO A 2 17.27 24.92 13.41
CA PRO A 2 18.32 23.99 12.97
C PRO A 2 17.82 22.54 13.00
N SER A 3 17.82 21.89 11.85
CA SER A 3 17.52 20.47 11.71
C SER A 3 18.49 19.76 10.81
N LEU A 4 18.79 18.52 11.17
CA LEU A 4 19.34 17.53 10.26
C LEU A 4 18.26 17.15 9.25
N VAL A 5 18.61 17.25 7.98
CA VAL A 5 17.74 16.88 6.86
C VAL A 5 18.56 16.03 5.92
N GLY A 6 18.15 14.78 5.76
CA GLY A 6 18.54 14.00 4.59
C GLY A 6 17.85 14.60 3.37
N GLN A 7 18.55 15.41 2.58
CA GLN A 7 18.12 15.75 1.23
C GLN A 7 18.70 14.72 0.29
N THR A 8 17.86 13.95 -0.41
CA THR A 8 18.31 13.06 -1.49
C THR A 8 17.52 13.38 -2.76
N HIS A 9 18.02 12.95 -3.91
CA HIS A 9 17.34 13.14 -5.20
C HIS A 9 15.86 12.72 -5.14
N SER A 10 15.03 13.38 -5.96
CA SER A 10 13.55 13.41 -5.91
C SER A 10 12.81 12.06 -6.02
N ASN A 11 13.51 10.92 -6.05
CA ASN A 11 12.90 9.60 -6.14
C ASN A 11 13.41 8.58 -5.09
N LEU A 12 14.19 8.98 -4.08
CA LEU A 12 14.76 8.03 -3.10
C LEU A 12 13.69 7.19 -2.39
N LYS A 13 12.55 7.81 -2.07
CA LYS A 13 11.40 7.10 -1.51
C LYS A 13 11.04 5.88 -2.35
N ASN A 14 10.90 6.06 -3.67
CA ASN A 14 10.53 4.94 -4.52
C ASN A 14 11.70 3.97 -4.69
N GLN A 15 12.93 4.49 -4.88
CA GLN A 15 14.16 3.69 -4.97
C GLN A 15 14.42 2.78 -3.78
N SER A 16 14.03 3.22 -2.59
CA SER A 16 14.16 2.49 -1.34
C SER A 16 12.87 1.76 -0.95
N LEU A 17 11.87 1.64 -1.83
CA LEU A 17 10.56 1.06 -1.50
C LEU A 17 9.97 1.61 -0.19
N GLY A 18 10.11 2.91 0.06
CA GLY A 18 9.61 3.58 1.25
C GLY A 18 10.51 3.48 2.49
N PHE A 19 11.59 2.68 2.49
CA PHE A 19 12.51 2.56 3.64
C PHE A 19 13.12 3.91 4.04
N SER A 20 13.35 4.81 3.08
CA SER A 20 13.87 6.15 3.38
C SER A 20 13.01 6.96 4.35
N TYR A 21 11.70 6.69 4.46
CA TYR A 21 10.83 7.42 5.39
C TYR A 21 11.31 7.36 6.84
N HIS A 22 11.96 6.26 7.20
CA HIS A 22 12.44 6.01 8.55
C HIS A 22 13.71 6.78 8.90
N GLU A 23 14.33 7.42 7.91
CA GLU A 23 15.61 8.12 8.04
C GLU A 23 15.46 9.65 8.13
N TYR A 24 14.26 10.20 7.90
CA TYR A 24 13.98 11.63 8.03
C TYR A 24 13.83 12.03 9.51
N ILE A 25 14.95 12.40 10.14
CA ILE A 25 15.02 12.75 11.57
C ILE A 25 15.54 14.18 11.74
N ARG A 26 14.82 14.98 12.54
CA ARG A 26 15.14 16.38 12.85
C ARG A 26 15.35 16.56 14.35
N THR A 27 16.53 17.01 14.75
CA THR A 27 16.84 17.39 16.15
C THR A 27 17.04 18.91 16.24
N LYS A 28 16.34 19.56 17.17
CA LYS A 28 16.44 21.00 17.40
C LYS A 28 17.75 21.33 18.13
N LEU A 29 18.52 22.29 17.61
CA LEU A 29 19.72 22.84 18.27
C LEU A 29 19.40 24.13 19.06
N ASP A 30 20.08 24.32 20.19
CA ASP A 30 19.94 25.46 21.10
C ASP A 30 20.79 26.66 20.68
N ILE A 31 20.19 27.60 19.95
CA ILE A 31 20.84 28.77 19.34
C ILE A 31 21.77 29.61 20.24
N ASN A 32 21.74 29.43 21.56
CA ASN A 32 22.67 30.07 22.49
C ASN A 32 24.04 29.37 22.59
N LYS A 33 24.20 28.22 21.91
CA LYS A 33 25.45 27.47 21.84
C LYS A 33 26.10 27.61 20.47
N GLU A 34 27.42 27.79 20.49
CA GLU A 34 28.24 27.88 19.28
C GLU A 34 28.77 26.52 18.81
N THR A 35 28.90 25.55 19.73
CA THR A 35 29.42 24.21 19.44
C THR A 35 28.41 23.14 19.84
N TYR A 36 28.21 22.17 18.95
CA TYR A 36 27.34 21.02 19.18
C TYR A 36 28.08 19.74 18.83
N VAL A 37 27.77 18.71 19.60
CA VAL A 37 28.07 17.33 19.25
C VAL A 37 26.73 16.64 19.10
N VAL A 38 26.49 16.04 17.93
CA VAL A 38 25.25 15.32 17.63
C VAL A 38 25.59 13.86 17.36
N ASN A 39 24.92 12.96 18.09
CA ASN A 39 25.02 11.54 17.81
C ASN A 39 24.14 11.21 16.61
N ILE A 40 24.70 10.48 15.64
CA ILE A 40 23.91 9.97 14.52
C ILE A 40 23.05 8.83 15.04
N PRO A 41 21.72 8.89 14.91
CA PRO A 41 20.84 7.85 15.41
C PRO A 41 21.06 6.55 14.61
N ALA A 42 20.86 5.42 15.29
CA ALA A 42 20.77 4.11 14.64
C ALA A 42 19.66 4.11 13.57
N GLY A 43 19.83 3.30 12.53
CA GLY A 43 18.79 3.05 11.55
C GLY A 43 17.57 2.43 12.23
N LYS A 44 16.37 2.82 11.78
CA LYS A 44 15.13 2.22 12.29
C LYS A 44 14.73 0.95 11.55
N THR A 45 15.34 0.71 10.39
CA THR A 45 15.12 -0.49 9.58
C THR A 45 16.46 -1.13 9.22
N PRO A 46 16.48 -2.45 8.91
CA PRO A 46 17.70 -3.13 8.47
C PRO A 46 18.19 -2.67 7.09
N PHE A 47 17.41 -1.83 6.38
CA PHE A 47 17.74 -1.35 5.06
C PHE A 47 18.82 -0.26 5.14
N LYS A 48 19.97 -0.51 4.54
CA LYS A 48 21.12 0.40 4.56
C LYS A 48 20.96 1.49 3.53
N LEU A 49 21.08 2.74 3.99
CA LEU A 49 20.99 3.95 3.17
C LEU A 49 22.11 4.92 3.57
N ASP A 50 22.71 5.54 2.57
CA ASP A 50 23.57 6.69 2.76
C ASP A 50 22.74 7.93 3.07
N LEU A 51 23.22 8.73 4.02
CA LEU A 51 22.50 9.89 4.53
C LEU A 51 23.20 11.20 4.19
N ASN A 52 22.40 12.24 3.95
CA ASN A 52 22.91 13.60 3.97
C ASN A 52 22.70 14.20 5.38
N ILE A 53 23.78 14.76 5.93
CA ILE A 53 23.81 15.41 7.24
C ILE A 53 23.80 16.91 6.98
N ALA A 54 22.67 17.57 7.23
CA ALA A 54 22.51 19.01 7.04
C ALA A 54 22.27 19.78 8.34
N VAL A 55 22.42 21.09 8.30
CA VAL A 55 21.93 22.01 9.34
C VAL A 55 21.05 23.04 8.66
N SER A 56 19.77 23.11 9.07
CA SER A 56 18.80 24.01 8.44
C SER A 56 18.13 25.00 9.40
N GLY A 57 18.30 26.31 9.22
CA GLY A 57 17.69 27.35 10.07
C GLY A 57 16.49 28.06 9.43
N LYS A 58 15.96 29.06 10.14
CA LYS A 58 15.20 30.16 9.54
C LYS A 58 15.99 31.45 9.79
N GLY A 59 16.16 32.27 8.76
CA GLY A 59 16.79 33.57 8.85
C GLY A 59 15.94 34.59 9.60
N SER A 60 16.50 35.76 9.87
CA SER A 60 15.78 36.90 10.47
C SER A 60 14.67 37.46 9.56
N ASP A 61 14.75 37.17 8.26
CA ASP A 61 13.73 37.45 7.24
C ASP A 61 12.58 36.42 7.23
N GLY A 62 12.67 35.38 8.07
CA GLY A 62 11.69 34.29 8.13
C GLY A 62 11.91 33.18 7.08
N ASN A 63 12.86 33.34 6.16
CA ASN A 63 13.13 32.37 5.11
C ASN A 63 13.92 31.18 5.65
N SER A 64 13.60 29.97 5.17
CA SER A 64 14.36 28.76 5.51
C SER A 64 15.74 28.81 4.84
N CYS A 65 16.78 28.44 5.58
CA CYS A 65 18.14 28.27 5.07
C CYS A 65 18.67 26.88 5.44
N SER A 66 19.53 26.28 4.63
CA SER A 66 20.14 24.98 4.92
C SER A 66 21.55 24.88 4.34
N THR A 67 22.43 24.16 5.03
CA THR A 67 23.75 23.79 4.53
C THR A 67 24.04 22.33 4.84
N THR A 68 24.59 21.59 3.88
CA THR A 68 24.99 20.19 4.07
C THR A 68 26.39 20.13 4.66
N ILE A 69 26.53 19.48 5.80
CA ILE A 69 27.82 19.23 6.47
C ILE A 69 28.55 18.08 5.77
N THR A 70 27.84 16.99 5.52
CA THR A 70 28.37 15.82 4.82
C THR A 70 27.30 15.22 3.92
N GLU A 71 27.73 14.80 2.75
CA GLU A 71 26.92 14.02 1.82
C GLU A 71 27.29 12.54 1.90
N GLN A 72 26.34 11.67 1.57
CA GLN A 72 26.55 10.22 1.44
C GLN A 72 27.22 9.57 2.67
N PHE A 73 26.80 9.96 3.86
CA PHE A 73 27.24 9.35 5.10
C PHE A 73 26.67 7.94 5.23
N THR A 74 27.53 6.93 5.13
CA THR A 74 27.18 5.55 5.47
C THR A 74 27.41 5.32 6.96
N ARG A 75 26.38 4.81 7.67
CA ARG A 75 26.58 4.35 9.06
C ARG A 75 27.40 3.06 9.06
N SER A 76 28.13 2.81 10.15
CA SER A 76 28.67 1.48 10.42
C SER A 76 27.57 0.43 10.51
N ASP A 77 27.87 -0.81 10.14
CA ASP A 77 26.90 -1.91 10.12
C ASP A 77 26.22 -2.15 11.47
N ASP A 78 26.94 -1.96 12.58
CA ASP A 78 26.43 -2.13 13.95
C ASP A 78 25.34 -1.11 14.34
N PHE A 79 25.10 -0.08 13.52
CA PHE A 79 24.04 0.91 13.71
C PHE A 79 22.74 0.57 12.97
N TYR A 80 22.66 -0.56 12.29
CA TYR A 80 21.42 -1.05 11.69
C TYR A 80 20.85 -2.23 12.50
N PRO A 81 19.52 -2.36 12.62
CA PRO A 81 18.88 -3.56 13.13
C PRO A 81 19.26 -4.79 12.28
N ILE A 82 19.16 -5.98 12.88
CA ILE A 82 19.42 -7.23 12.17
C ILE A 82 18.47 -7.40 10.98
N ALA A 83 18.97 -8.01 9.90
CA ALA A 83 18.23 -8.23 8.66
C ALA A 83 17.13 -9.30 8.75
N GLU A 84 17.23 -10.19 9.74
CA GLU A 84 16.22 -11.23 10.00
C GLU A 84 14.97 -10.61 10.61
N LEU A 85 13.81 -10.96 10.06
CA LEU A 85 12.51 -10.42 10.45
C LEU A 85 11.78 -11.46 11.29
N SER A 86 11.36 -11.06 12.50
CA SER A 86 10.57 -11.91 13.38
C SER A 86 9.08 -11.77 13.06
N ILE A 87 8.42 -12.88 12.77
CA ILE A 87 6.97 -12.93 12.57
C ILE A 87 6.31 -13.34 13.91
N PRO A 88 5.41 -12.52 14.48
CA PRO A 88 4.77 -12.88 15.74
C PRO A 88 3.75 -14.02 15.52
N SER A 89 3.47 -14.79 16.57
CA SER A 89 2.62 -15.99 16.48
C SER A 89 1.19 -15.69 16.01
N ASN A 90 0.66 -14.49 16.30
CA ASN A 90 -0.65 -14.07 15.84
C ASN A 90 -0.67 -13.64 14.37
N ALA A 91 0.47 -13.58 13.68
CA ALA A 91 0.56 -13.27 12.25
C ALA A 91 0.55 -14.53 11.37
N ILE A 92 0.65 -15.73 11.94
CA ILE A 92 0.71 -16.99 11.17
C ILE A 92 -0.66 -17.26 10.52
N PRO A 93 -0.76 -17.28 9.18
CA PRO A 93 -2.04 -17.44 8.50
C PRO A 93 -2.53 -18.89 8.54
N ASN A 94 -3.84 -19.07 8.73
CA ASN A 94 -4.52 -20.33 8.47
C ASN A 94 -5.18 -20.30 7.09
N THR A 95 -4.48 -20.80 6.07
CA THR A 95 -4.96 -20.84 4.67
C THR A 95 -6.21 -21.69 4.46
N ASP A 96 -6.60 -22.50 5.45
CA ASP A 96 -7.79 -23.34 5.42
C ASP A 96 -9.00 -22.69 6.11
N LYS A 97 -8.82 -21.52 6.75
CA LYS A 97 -9.86 -20.85 7.57
C LYS A 97 -11.18 -20.63 6.85
N TYR A 98 -11.12 -20.33 5.56
CA TYR A 98 -12.30 -20.06 4.74
C TYR A 98 -12.69 -21.24 3.84
N LYS A 99 -12.05 -22.42 3.96
CA LYS A 99 -12.56 -23.62 3.28
C LYS A 99 -13.93 -24.02 3.87
N PRO A 100 -14.87 -24.54 3.06
CA PRO A 100 -14.73 -24.91 1.65
C PRO A 100 -15.23 -23.83 0.66
N PHE A 101 -15.12 -22.53 0.97
CA PHE A 101 -15.51 -21.49 0.00
C PHE A 101 -14.81 -21.74 -1.35
N SER A 102 -15.60 -21.72 -2.40
CA SER A 102 -15.14 -21.73 -3.79
C SER A 102 -15.74 -20.51 -4.45
N MET A 103 -14.88 -19.69 -5.04
CA MET A 103 -15.34 -18.49 -5.71
C MET A 103 -15.97 -18.81 -7.07
N PRO A 104 -17.04 -18.09 -7.47
CA PRO A 104 -17.62 -18.17 -8.81
C PRO A 104 -16.60 -17.85 -9.90
N SER A 105 -16.95 -18.19 -11.13
CA SER A 105 -16.16 -17.80 -12.30
C SER A 105 -16.12 -16.26 -12.45
N PRO A 106 -15.06 -15.71 -13.07
CA PRO A 106 -14.97 -14.28 -13.35
C PRO A 106 -16.18 -13.76 -14.15
N THR A 107 -16.58 -12.52 -13.88
CA THR A 107 -17.77 -11.88 -14.49
C THR A 107 -17.41 -10.59 -15.23
N ALA A 108 -18.31 -10.12 -16.10
CA ALA A 108 -18.17 -8.81 -16.73
C ALA A 108 -18.09 -7.64 -15.72
N GLN A 109 -18.78 -7.77 -14.58
CA GLN A 109 -18.77 -6.78 -13.51
C GLN A 109 -17.39 -6.68 -12.85
N GLY A 110 -16.78 -7.82 -12.50
CA GLY A 110 -15.42 -7.88 -11.97
C GLY A 110 -14.40 -7.36 -12.99
N LEU A 111 -14.60 -7.65 -14.28
CA LEU A 111 -13.70 -7.20 -15.33
C LEU A 111 -13.71 -5.69 -15.45
N PHE A 112 -14.90 -5.09 -15.44
CA PHE A 112 -15.06 -3.65 -15.55
C PHE A 112 -14.34 -2.95 -14.39
N LEU A 113 -14.55 -3.40 -13.16
CA LEU A 113 -13.93 -2.84 -11.95
C LEU A 113 -12.41 -3.06 -11.89
N ALA A 114 -11.90 -4.17 -12.41
CA ALA A 114 -10.46 -4.45 -12.47
C ALA A 114 -9.70 -3.60 -13.50
N THR A 115 -10.41 -2.96 -14.44
CA THR A 115 -9.82 -2.27 -15.60
C THR A 115 -10.21 -0.79 -15.72
N SER A 116 -11.00 -0.28 -14.77
CA SER A 116 -11.43 1.11 -14.68
C SER A 116 -11.21 1.62 -13.27
N GLN A 117 -11.02 2.93 -13.13
CA GLN A 117 -11.09 3.62 -11.85
C GLN A 117 -12.20 4.67 -11.87
N SER A 118 -12.73 5.02 -10.71
CA SER A 118 -13.69 6.11 -10.54
C SER A 118 -13.18 7.09 -9.50
N ASN A 119 -13.53 8.37 -9.65
CA ASN A 119 -13.35 9.39 -8.61
C ASN A 119 -14.54 9.40 -7.64
N TYR A 120 -15.04 8.20 -7.31
CA TYR A 120 -16.15 7.95 -6.37
C TYR A 120 -17.54 8.32 -6.87
N ASP A 121 -17.74 8.27 -8.19
CA ASP A 121 -19.02 8.46 -8.88
C ASP A 121 -19.22 7.41 -9.98
N ASP A 122 -20.30 7.55 -10.75
CA ASP A 122 -20.59 6.68 -11.90
C ASP A 122 -19.69 7.00 -13.14
N ASN A 123 -18.70 7.89 -13.01
CA ASN A 123 -17.79 8.24 -14.08
C ASN A 123 -16.50 7.41 -14.01
N TYR A 124 -16.54 6.25 -14.63
CA TYR A 124 -15.40 5.34 -14.71
C TYR A 124 -14.45 5.71 -15.85
N GLN A 125 -13.20 5.94 -15.48
CA GLN A 125 -12.13 6.44 -16.33
C GLN A 125 -11.09 5.35 -16.61
N LYS A 126 -10.23 5.64 -17.59
CA LYS A 126 -9.03 4.84 -17.87
C LYS A 126 -8.08 4.87 -16.67
N VAL A 127 -7.27 3.84 -16.59
CA VAL A 127 -6.23 3.68 -15.58
C VAL A 127 -4.86 3.82 -16.23
N PHE A 128 -3.85 4.13 -15.41
CA PHE A 128 -2.47 4.20 -15.84
C PHE A 128 -1.72 2.93 -15.41
N VAL A 129 -1.29 2.13 -16.38
CA VAL A 129 -0.59 0.85 -16.17
C VAL A 129 0.53 0.75 -17.21
N ASN A 130 1.73 0.29 -16.83
CA ASN A 130 2.85 0.12 -17.77
C ASN A 130 3.17 1.37 -18.62
N ASN A 131 3.19 2.56 -17.99
CA ASN A 131 3.43 3.85 -18.64
C ASN A 131 2.42 4.19 -19.76
N SER A 132 1.23 3.60 -19.72
CA SER A 132 0.18 3.77 -20.71
C SER A 132 -1.18 4.01 -20.04
N GLU A 133 -2.00 4.86 -20.66
CA GLU A 133 -3.38 5.10 -20.23
C GLU A 133 -4.35 4.28 -21.06
N GLY A 134 -5.21 3.50 -20.39
CA GLY A 134 -6.18 2.64 -21.05
C GLY A 134 -7.06 1.86 -20.08
N TYR A 135 -7.84 0.93 -20.59
CA TYR A 135 -8.63 0.01 -19.76
C TYR A 135 -7.81 -1.25 -19.53
N PHE A 136 -6.86 -1.15 -18.60
CA PHE A 136 -5.86 -2.18 -18.34
C PHE A 136 -6.03 -2.78 -16.95
N VAL A 137 -5.67 -4.05 -16.79
CA VAL A 137 -5.59 -4.67 -15.47
C VAL A 137 -4.24 -4.37 -14.81
N ARG A 138 -4.25 -4.03 -13.52
CA ARG A 138 -3.04 -3.93 -12.68
C ARG A 138 -2.92 -5.19 -11.84
N LYS A 139 -2.04 -6.10 -12.24
CA LYS A 139 -1.73 -7.34 -11.51
C LYS A 139 -0.34 -7.24 -10.85
N PRO A 140 -0.19 -7.55 -9.55
CA PRO A 140 1.12 -7.64 -8.92
C PRO A 140 1.91 -8.86 -9.44
N PRO A 141 3.22 -8.94 -9.15
CA PRO A 141 4.02 -10.14 -9.39
C PRO A 141 3.40 -11.37 -8.71
N SER A 142 3.70 -12.56 -9.25
CA SER A 142 3.19 -13.82 -8.71
C SER A 142 3.68 -14.14 -7.29
N THR A 143 4.82 -13.58 -6.89
CA THR A 143 5.42 -13.77 -5.57
C THR A 143 5.44 -12.46 -4.79
N ILE A 144 4.76 -12.45 -3.64
CA ILE A 144 4.71 -11.32 -2.72
C ILE A 144 5.26 -11.76 -1.36
N ARG A 145 6.21 -10.98 -0.84
CA ARG A 145 6.79 -11.16 0.49
C ARG A 145 6.62 -9.87 1.26
N VAL A 146 5.73 -9.92 2.24
CA VAL A 146 5.31 -8.75 3.02
C VAL A 146 6.25 -8.55 4.21
N GLY A 147 6.61 -7.31 4.50
CA GLY A 147 7.33 -6.93 5.72
C GLY A 147 6.74 -5.64 6.32
N LEU A 148 6.59 -5.58 7.64
CA LEU A 148 6.08 -4.39 8.35
C LEU A 148 7.23 -3.67 9.06
N PHE A 149 7.25 -2.35 8.97
CA PHE A 149 8.34 -1.53 9.50
C PHE A 149 7.85 -0.25 10.17
N GLY A 150 8.56 0.17 11.22
CA GLY A 150 8.27 1.37 12.01
C GLY A 150 7.45 1.08 13.26
N ASP A 151 6.43 1.89 13.51
CA ASP A 151 5.58 1.84 14.70
C ASP A 151 4.50 0.74 14.58
N VAL A 152 4.96 -0.49 14.33
CA VAL A 152 4.12 -1.66 14.08
C VAL A 152 3.48 -2.17 15.38
N LYS A 153 2.18 -2.45 15.32
CA LYS A 153 1.39 -3.04 16.41
C LYS A 153 0.95 -4.45 16.07
N SER A 154 0.49 -5.16 17.09
CA SER A 154 0.02 -6.54 16.98
C SER A 154 -1.14 -6.68 15.99
N GLU A 155 -2.03 -5.69 15.94
CA GLU A 155 -3.25 -5.69 15.13
C GLU A 155 -2.95 -5.48 13.63
N ASP A 156 -1.81 -4.88 13.30
CA ASP A 156 -1.37 -4.66 11.92
C ASP A 156 -0.98 -6.00 11.27
N TYR A 157 -0.28 -6.84 12.03
CA TYR A 157 0.01 -8.22 11.65
C TYR A 157 -1.25 -9.06 11.49
N GLU A 158 -2.22 -8.95 12.41
CA GLU A 158 -3.51 -9.65 12.29
C GLU A 158 -4.26 -9.25 11.04
N THR A 159 -4.23 -7.95 10.70
CA THR A 159 -4.91 -7.43 9.51
C THR A 159 -4.34 -8.05 8.23
N ILE A 160 -3.01 -8.05 8.05
CA ILE A 160 -2.41 -8.67 6.87
C ILE A 160 -2.56 -10.19 6.87
N ARG A 161 -2.41 -10.86 8.03
CA ARG A 161 -2.70 -12.29 8.16
C ARG A 161 -4.10 -12.61 7.64
N ASP A 162 -5.11 -11.87 8.10
CA ASP A 162 -6.51 -12.08 7.69
C ASP A 162 -6.65 -12.00 6.17
N TYR A 163 -5.98 -11.07 5.50
CA TYR A 163 -6.04 -10.97 4.04
C TYR A 163 -5.20 -12.02 3.31
N ILE A 164 -4.09 -12.51 3.88
CA ILE A 164 -3.39 -13.68 3.34
C ILE A 164 -4.33 -14.91 3.37
N GLU A 165 -5.10 -15.08 4.44
CA GLU A 165 -6.11 -16.16 4.55
C GLU A 165 -7.25 -16.00 3.54
N VAL A 166 -7.69 -14.76 3.27
CA VAL A 166 -8.68 -14.47 2.22
C VAL A 166 -8.13 -14.78 0.82
N LEU A 167 -6.90 -14.33 0.54
CA LEU A 167 -6.22 -14.53 -0.74
C LEU A 167 -5.99 -16.01 -1.06
N ALA A 168 -5.81 -16.86 -0.04
CA ALA A 168 -5.75 -18.32 -0.23
C ALA A 168 -7.02 -18.91 -0.88
N VAL A 169 -8.16 -18.20 -0.83
CA VAL A 169 -9.41 -18.60 -1.48
C VAL A 169 -9.69 -17.81 -2.76
N VAL A 170 -9.51 -16.48 -2.74
CA VAL A 170 -9.86 -15.64 -3.89
C VAL A 170 -8.77 -15.54 -4.95
N ALA A 171 -7.51 -15.81 -4.59
CA ALA A 171 -6.34 -15.73 -5.45
C ALA A 171 -5.39 -16.91 -5.15
N PRO A 172 -5.82 -18.18 -5.34
CA PRO A 172 -5.11 -19.36 -4.86
C PRO A 172 -3.73 -19.57 -5.49
N ASP A 173 -3.48 -19.00 -6.67
CA ASP A 173 -2.21 -19.08 -7.39
C ASP A 173 -1.22 -17.95 -7.01
N LEU A 174 -1.63 -17.02 -6.14
CA LEU A 174 -0.76 -15.97 -5.62
C LEU A 174 0.14 -16.53 -4.51
N ASP A 175 1.45 -16.56 -4.75
CA ASP A 175 2.45 -16.92 -3.75
C ASP A 175 2.70 -15.71 -2.84
N ILE A 176 1.81 -15.49 -1.86
CA ILE A 176 1.95 -14.45 -0.85
C ILE A 176 2.29 -15.04 0.53
N ALA A 177 3.32 -14.48 1.16
CA ALA A 177 3.74 -14.86 2.50
C ALA A 177 4.43 -13.69 3.22
N TRP A 178 4.69 -13.88 4.50
CA TRP A 178 5.62 -13.03 5.25
C TRP A 178 7.06 -13.24 4.78
N ALA A 179 7.84 -12.17 4.72
CA ALA A 179 9.30 -12.24 4.57
C ALA A 179 9.95 -12.62 5.91
N ASN A 180 10.97 -13.47 5.89
CA ASN A 180 11.80 -13.76 7.07
C ASN A 180 13.12 -12.97 7.06
N ASN A 181 13.43 -12.32 5.94
CA ASN A 181 14.60 -11.47 5.81
C ASN A 181 14.28 -10.22 4.98
N ILE A 182 14.92 -9.09 5.30
CA ILE A 182 14.76 -7.83 4.57
C ILE A 182 15.00 -7.97 3.05
N SER A 183 15.94 -8.84 2.65
CA SER A 183 16.27 -9.08 1.24
C SER A 183 15.18 -9.81 0.45
N GLU A 184 14.25 -10.46 1.14
CA GLU A 184 13.11 -11.16 0.52
C GLU A 184 11.93 -10.22 0.29
N VAL A 185 11.87 -9.07 0.97
CA VAL A 185 10.69 -8.20 1.00
C VAL A 185 10.43 -7.61 -0.40
N THR A 186 9.23 -7.88 -0.93
CA THR A 186 8.75 -7.30 -2.20
C THR A 186 7.59 -6.34 -2.02
N LEU A 187 6.94 -6.35 -0.85
CA LEU A 187 5.91 -5.38 -0.44
C LEU A 187 6.16 -4.94 1.00
N PRO A 188 7.00 -3.91 1.24
CA PRO A 188 7.13 -3.31 2.55
C PRO A 188 5.90 -2.44 2.89
N ILE A 189 5.51 -2.50 4.16
CA ILE A 189 4.43 -1.71 4.76
C ILE A 189 5.04 -0.88 5.88
N HIS A 190 4.98 0.43 5.74
CA HIS A 190 5.58 1.38 6.68
C HIS A 190 4.50 2.04 7.53
N LEU A 191 4.58 1.80 8.84
CA LEU A 191 3.75 2.44 9.85
C LEU A 191 4.61 3.49 10.56
N LEU A 192 4.24 4.76 10.44
CA LEU A 192 5.05 5.87 10.95
C LEU A 192 4.20 7.10 11.21
N SER A 193 4.67 8.03 12.02
CA SER A 193 4.09 9.38 12.09
C SER A 193 4.64 10.29 11.00
N CYS A 194 3.76 11.00 10.32
CA CYS A 194 4.15 12.00 9.33
C CYS A 194 4.75 13.22 10.04
N THR A 195 6.00 13.53 9.73
CA THR A 195 6.67 14.74 10.22
C THR A 195 6.60 15.85 9.18
N GLU A 196 6.69 17.12 9.61
CA GLU A 196 6.86 18.26 8.68
C GLU A 196 8.01 18.01 7.70
N LEU A 197 9.10 17.40 8.17
CA LEU A 197 10.24 17.10 7.32
C LEU A 197 9.90 16.12 6.19
N ILE A 198 9.19 15.02 6.50
CA ILE A 198 8.73 14.07 5.48
C ILE A 198 7.79 14.78 4.50
N ASN A 199 6.84 15.57 5.01
CA ASN A 199 5.88 16.29 4.20
C ASN A 199 6.54 17.28 3.23
N GLU A 200 7.50 18.06 3.71
CA GLU A 200 8.21 19.10 2.94
C GLU A 200 9.19 18.53 1.90
N THR A 201 9.74 17.33 2.13
CA THR A 201 10.91 16.85 1.36
C THR A 201 10.75 15.52 0.65
N ALA A 202 9.84 14.64 1.08
CA ALA A 202 9.75 13.26 0.59
C ALA A 202 8.35 12.87 0.10
N ASP A 203 7.31 13.33 0.81
CA ASP A 203 5.93 13.01 0.48
C ASP A 203 4.96 14.07 0.99
N GLN A 204 4.56 15.00 0.13
CA GLN A 204 3.57 16.04 0.42
C GLN A 204 2.19 15.48 0.83
N TYR A 205 1.91 14.21 0.53
CA TYR A 205 0.67 13.54 0.90
C TYR A 205 0.75 12.85 2.28
N CYS A 206 1.92 12.86 2.91
CA CYS A 206 2.09 12.45 4.29
C CYS A 206 1.48 13.53 5.21
N ASN A 207 0.21 13.37 5.55
CA ASN A 207 -0.55 14.36 6.33
C ASN A 207 -0.02 14.45 7.77
N THR A 208 0.51 15.62 8.14
CA THR A 208 1.03 15.89 9.51
C THR A 208 -0.07 16.23 10.51
N SER A 209 -1.29 16.50 10.04
CA SER A 209 -2.42 16.96 10.85
C SER A 209 -3.50 15.88 11.05
N GLY A 210 -3.28 14.66 10.56
CA GLY A 210 -4.25 13.58 10.68
C GLY A 210 -3.87 12.30 9.94
N PRO A 211 -4.74 11.28 10.00
CA PRO A 211 -4.50 9.98 9.38
C PRO A 211 -4.30 10.13 7.88
N SER A 212 -3.39 9.33 7.32
CA SER A 212 -3.26 9.15 5.88
C SER A 212 -2.71 7.77 5.52
N GLY A 213 -3.06 7.29 4.33
CA GLY A 213 -2.57 6.06 3.73
C GLY A 213 -2.13 6.31 2.28
N SER A 214 -1.22 5.50 1.77
CA SER A 214 -0.96 5.42 0.34
C SER A 214 -0.25 4.12 -0.05
N PHE A 215 -0.65 3.54 -1.17
CA PHE A 215 0.14 2.60 -1.96
C PHE A 215 0.88 3.35 -3.07
N SER A 216 2.17 3.08 -3.24
CA SER A 216 3.08 3.88 -4.07
C SER A 216 3.16 3.50 -5.55
N ASP A 217 2.35 2.54 -5.99
CA ASP A 217 2.31 1.96 -7.34
C ASP A 217 3.54 2.22 -8.24
N GLN A 218 4.64 1.49 -8.00
CA GLN A 218 5.88 1.76 -8.73
C GLN A 218 5.90 1.06 -10.09
N TRP A 219 5.94 1.87 -11.13
CA TRP A 219 6.25 1.44 -12.49
C TRP A 219 7.48 2.19 -13.02
N GLY A 220 8.51 1.42 -13.39
CA GLY A 220 9.57 1.82 -14.32
C GLY A 220 10.45 3.02 -13.94
N SER A 221 11.50 2.78 -13.14
CA SER A 221 12.88 3.27 -13.41
C SER A 221 13.82 2.89 -12.25
N ASN A 222 14.86 2.10 -12.52
CA ASN A 222 16.15 2.03 -11.80
C ASN A 222 16.11 2.00 -10.25
N ASN A 223 15.42 1.02 -9.65
CA ASN A 223 15.46 0.78 -8.20
C ASN A 223 16.27 -0.49 -7.88
N LEU A 224 16.81 -0.57 -6.66
CA LEU A 224 17.77 -1.59 -6.20
C LEU A 224 17.17 -3.01 -5.99
N ALA A 225 15.87 -3.25 -6.22
CA ALA A 225 15.21 -4.51 -5.87
C ALA A 225 13.99 -4.84 -6.77
N PRO A 226 13.57 -6.13 -6.88
CA PRO A 226 12.38 -6.57 -7.62
C PRO A 226 11.05 -6.20 -6.92
N GLY A 227 11.00 -5.13 -6.13
CA GLY A 227 9.84 -4.74 -5.33
C GLY A 227 8.65 -4.30 -6.19
N TRP A 228 7.44 -4.65 -5.75
CA TRP A 228 6.18 -4.29 -6.40
C TRP A 228 5.78 -2.82 -6.15
N GLY A 229 6.08 -2.34 -4.94
CA GLY A 229 5.68 -1.04 -4.42
C GLY A 229 5.69 -1.11 -2.90
N PHE A 230 5.26 -0.04 -2.23
CA PHE A 230 5.16 -0.02 -0.78
C PHE A 230 3.87 0.62 -0.31
N ILE A 231 3.46 0.27 0.90
CA ILE A 231 2.34 0.91 1.60
C ILE A 231 2.91 1.81 2.69
N ARG A 232 2.37 3.02 2.82
CA ARG A 232 2.64 3.92 3.94
C ARG A 232 1.33 4.22 4.66
N ILE A 233 1.34 4.07 5.97
CA ILE A 233 0.22 4.42 6.85
C ILE A 233 0.75 5.32 7.95
N SER A 234 0.05 6.43 8.18
CA SER A 234 0.36 7.33 9.29
C SER A 234 -0.82 7.67 10.16
N ASP A 235 -0.49 7.91 11.44
CA ASP A 235 -1.29 8.65 12.42
C ASP A 235 -2.76 8.21 12.47
N GLN A 236 -2.99 6.91 12.63
CA GLN A 236 -4.32 6.28 12.69
C GLN A 236 -4.79 6.16 14.17
N PRO A 237 -5.54 7.14 14.72
CA PRO A 237 -5.87 7.17 16.15
C PRO A 237 -6.76 6.00 16.60
N TYR A 238 -7.50 5.38 15.69
CA TYR A 238 -8.42 4.28 15.96
C TYR A 238 -7.93 2.92 15.43
N GLY A 239 -6.61 2.80 15.18
CA GLY A 239 -5.99 1.62 14.60
C GLY A 239 -5.90 1.69 13.07
N SER A 240 -4.93 0.99 12.49
CA SER A 240 -4.61 1.09 11.06
C SER A 240 -5.54 0.27 10.17
N ARG A 241 -6.31 -0.67 10.73
CA ARG A 241 -6.97 -1.76 9.99
C ARG A 241 -7.78 -1.29 8.78
N HIS A 242 -8.55 -0.21 8.93
CA HIS A 242 -9.35 0.35 7.84
C HIS A 242 -8.45 0.80 6.68
N THR A 243 -7.50 1.69 6.97
CA THR A 243 -6.56 2.24 5.98
C THR A 243 -5.67 1.14 5.39
N LEU A 244 -5.18 0.23 6.23
CA LEU A 244 -4.35 -0.90 5.79
C LEU A 244 -5.11 -1.84 4.86
N THR A 245 -6.39 -2.13 5.14
CA THR A 245 -7.25 -2.89 4.24
C THR A 245 -7.36 -2.23 2.87
N HIS A 246 -7.57 -0.91 2.86
CA HIS A 246 -7.72 -0.13 1.64
C HIS A 246 -6.44 -0.15 0.80
N GLU A 247 -5.31 0.25 1.39
CA GLU A 247 -4.03 0.29 0.68
C GLU A 247 -3.54 -1.10 0.26
N PHE A 248 -3.84 -2.13 1.06
CA PHE A 248 -3.55 -3.51 0.67
C PHE A 248 -4.41 -3.97 -0.52
N GLY A 249 -5.65 -3.48 -0.62
CA GLY A 249 -6.49 -3.67 -1.81
C GLY A 249 -5.83 -3.10 -3.07
N HIS A 250 -5.30 -1.88 -2.99
CA HIS A 250 -4.52 -1.30 -4.09
C HIS A 250 -3.27 -2.12 -4.43
N ALA A 251 -2.54 -2.60 -3.42
CA ALA A 251 -1.39 -3.47 -3.64
C ALA A 251 -1.77 -4.79 -4.33
N MET A 252 -2.99 -5.30 -4.12
CA MET A 252 -3.51 -6.47 -4.82
C MET A 252 -4.06 -6.17 -6.23
N GLY A 253 -4.05 -4.90 -6.65
CA GLY A 253 -4.43 -4.47 -7.99
C GLY A 253 -5.73 -3.69 -8.08
N LEU A 254 -6.48 -3.53 -6.98
CA LEU A 254 -7.77 -2.84 -6.99
C LEU A 254 -7.62 -1.35 -7.32
N TRP A 255 -8.66 -0.83 -7.98
CA TRP A 255 -8.85 0.59 -8.28
C TRP A 255 -10.03 1.14 -7.48
N HIS A 256 -10.06 2.46 -7.26
CA HIS A 256 -11.23 3.12 -6.68
C HIS A 256 -12.47 2.90 -7.55
N SER A 257 -13.62 2.76 -6.91
CA SER A 257 -14.92 2.55 -7.53
C SER A 257 -15.95 3.54 -6.98
N GLY A 258 -17.03 3.74 -7.74
CA GLY A 258 -18.21 4.51 -7.29
C GLY A 258 -19.16 3.69 -6.42
N ILE A 259 -18.79 2.49 -5.97
CA ILE A 259 -19.69 1.56 -5.28
C ILE A 259 -19.59 1.77 -3.77
N ASP A 260 -20.71 2.20 -3.17
CA ASP A 260 -20.85 2.38 -1.73
C ASP A 260 -20.59 1.09 -0.93
N ASN A 261 -20.11 1.24 0.31
CA ASN A 261 -19.89 0.15 1.26
C ASN A 261 -18.89 -0.92 0.77
N THR A 262 -18.00 -0.54 -0.15
CA THR A 262 -16.83 -1.33 -0.55
C THR A 262 -15.56 -0.68 0.02
N SER A 263 -14.47 -1.43 0.11
CA SER A 263 -13.19 -0.85 0.55
C SER A 263 -12.68 0.18 -0.44
N MET A 264 -12.89 -0.06 -1.74
CA MET A 264 -12.48 0.84 -2.81
C MET A 264 -13.51 1.94 -3.13
N GLY A 265 -14.59 2.02 -2.35
CA GLY A 265 -15.72 2.91 -2.58
C GLY A 265 -15.50 4.36 -2.14
N PRO A 266 -16.54 5.20 -2.25
CA PRO A 266 -16.51 6.60 -1.85
C PRO A 266 -16.07 6.81 -0.39
N PRO A 267 -15.24 7.83 -0.08
CA PRO A 267 -14.69 8.03 1.26
C PRO A 267 -15.72 8.11 2.39
N ASN A 268 -16.92 8.63 2.11
CA ASN A 268 -18.01 8.79 3.08
C ASN A 268 -18.78 7.50 3.38
N THR A 269 -18.70 6.49 2.51
CA THR A 269 -19.37 5.18 2.65
C THR A 269 -18.37 4.02 2.62
N GLN A 270 -17.07 4.32 2.65
CA GLN A 270 -16.00 3.34 2.50
C GLN A 270 -16.02 2.30 3.62
N ALA A 271 -15.95 1.03 3.24
CA ALA A 271 -15.87 -0.08 4.18
C ALA A 271 -14.41 -0.34 4.64
N GLY A 272 -14.24 -0.70 5.90
CA GLY A 272 -12.95 -1.15 6.45
C GLY A 272 -12.63 -2.63 6.19
N TYR A 273 -13.31 -3.25 5.23
CA TYR A 273 -13.18 -4.66 4.83
C TYR A 273 -13.40 -4.78 3.32
N TRP A 274 -12.86 -5.82 2.68
CA TRP A 274 -13.18 -6.12 1.28
C TRP A 274 -14.60 -6.70 1.15
N ALA A 275 -15.46 -5.95 0.45
CA ALA A 275 -16.82 -6.34 0.15
C ALA A 275 -16.87 -7.25 -1.10
N ALA A 276 -18.08 -7.69 -1.47
CA ALA A 276 -18.29 -8.61 -2.60
C ALA A 276 -17.62 -8.13 -3.91
N HIS A 277 -17.76 -6.84 -4.24
CA HIS A 277 -17.15 -6.25 -5.44
C HIS A 277 -15.63 -6.20 -5.39
N ASP A 278 -15.05 -5.92 -4.23
CA ASP A 278 -13.59 -5.94 -4.03
C ASP A 278 -13.06 -7.37 -4.25
N LEU A 279 -13.68 -8.37 -3.60
CA LEU A 279 -13.29 -9.78 -3.67
C LEU A 279 -13.38 -10.35 -5.09
N MET A 280 -14.48 -10.05 -5.79
CA MET A 280 -14.69 -10.45 -7.17
C MET A 280 -13.62 -9.85 -8.10
N SER A 281 -13.26 -8.59 -7.88
CA SER A 281 -12.24 -7.90 -8.67
C SER A 281 -10.85 -8.48 -8.41
N VAL A 282 -10.49 -8.75 -7.14
CA VAL A 282 -9.24 -9.44 -6.78
C VAL A 282 -9.17 -10.79 -7.48
N ALA A 283 -10.23 -11.60 -7.41
CA ALA A 283 -10.21 -12.93 -8.02
C ALA A 283 -10.00 -12.89 -9.54
N LEU A 284 -10.58 -11.91 -10.24
CA LEU A 284 -10.33 -11.73 -11.66
C LEU A 284 -8.89 -11.31 -11.94
N ILE A 285 -8.37 -10.30 -11.22
CA ILE A 285 -7.00 -9.80 -11.39
C ILE A 285 -5.99 -10.95 -11.23
N HIS A 286 -6.24 -11.84 -10.27
CA HIS A 286 -5.33 -12.93 -9.93
C HIS A 286 -5.57 -14.23 -10.71
N ASN A 287 -6.54 -14.26 -11.63
CA ASN A 287 -6.76 -15.43 -12.48
C ASN A 287 -5.48 -15.77 -13.30
N PRO A 288 -5.11 -17.06 -13.47
CA PRO A 288 -3.90 -17.49 -14.19
C PRO A 288 -3.80 -17.04 -15.64
N LEU A 289 -4.94 -16.79 -16.30
CA LEU A 289 -4.97 -16.31 -17.69
C LEU A 289 -4.65 -14.80 -17.81
N ILE A 290 -4.55 -14.13 -16.67
CA ILE A 290 -4.44 -12.67 -16.59
C ILE A 290 -3.01 -12.25 -16.29
N THR A 291 -2.52 -11.28 -17.05
CA THR A 291 -1.21 -10.65 -16.88
C THR A 291 -1.35 -9.14 -16.81
N SER A 292 -0.42 -8.51 -16.09
CA SER A 292 -0.46 -7.05 -15.85
C SER A 292 -0.34 -6.28 -17.16
N GLY A 293 -1.20 -5.28 -17.37
CA GLY A 293 -1.23 -4.47 -18.60
C GLY A 293 -2.07 -5.04 -19.74
N GLN A 294 -2.66 -6.23 -19.59
CA GLN A 294 -3.65 -6.71 -20.56
C GLN A 294 -4.84 -5.76 -20.66
N THR A 295 -5.38 -5.61 -21.87
CA THR A 295 -6.56 -4.79 -22.11
C THR A 295 -7.83 -5.51 -21.68
N ARG A 296 -8.89 -4.75 -21.43
CA ARG A 296 -10.22 -5.29 -21.16
C ARG A 296 -10.65 -6.30 -22.21
N GLU A 297 -10.48 -6.01 -23.49
CA GLU A 297 -10.93 -6.85 -24.62
C GLU A 297 -10.13 -8.17 -24.70
N GLU A 298 -8.82 -8.11 -24.43
CA GLU A 298 -7.97 -9.31 -24.34
C GLU A 298 -8.46 -10.22 -23.21
N ILE A 299 -8.80 -9.64 -22.06
CA ILE A 299 -9.32 -10.38 -20.91
C ILE A 299 -10.71 -10.96 -21.19
N GLN A 300 -11.60 -10.21 -21.85
CA GLN A 300 -12.92 -10.74 -22.27
C GLN A 300 -12.76 -12.00 -23.11
N THR A 301 -11.83 -11.96 -24.06
CA THR A 301 -11.53 -13.10 -24.94
C THR A 301 -10.93 -14.26 -24.14
N ALA A 302 -9.95 -13.99 -23.27
CA ALA A 302 -9.28 -15.01 -22.48
C ALA A 302 -10.21 -15.73 -21.49
N LEU A 303 -11.16 -15.00 -20.89
CA LEU A 303 -12.11 -15.53 -19.89
C LEU A 303 -13.48 -15.89 -20.48
N ASN A 304 -13.67 -15.75 -21.79
CA ASN A 304 -14.95 -15.97 -22.48
C ASN A 304 -16.12 -15.17 -21.86
N ILE A 305 -15.85 -13.92 -21.47
CA ILE A 305 -16.86 -13.00 -20.92
C ILE A 305 -17.61 -12.35 -22.09
N GLN A 306 -18.94 -12.38 -22.04
CA GLN A 306 -19.77 -11.84 -23.11
C GLN A 306 -19.60 -10.32 -23.25
N GLY A 307 -19.46 -9.85 -24.50
CA GLY A 307 -19.17 -8.45 -24.80
C GLY A 307 -20.31 -7.49 -24.48
N ASP A 308 -21.54 -7.95 -24.63
CA ASP A 308 -22.77 -7.20 -24.37
C ASP A 308 -22.96 -6.87 -22.88
N GLU A 309 -22.55 -7.76 -21.97
CA GLU A 309 -22.58 -7.51 -20.53
C GLU A 309 -21.66 -6.35 -20.13
N VAL A 310 -20.42 -6.34 -20.63
CA VAL A 310 -19.46 -5.25 -20.39
C VAL A 310 -19.97 -3.94 -20.99
N GLN A 311 -20.53 -3.99 -22.21
CA GLN A 311 -21.14 -2.82 -22.85
C GLN A 311 -22.34 -2.30 -22.06
N GLY A 312 -23.10 -3.18 -21.40
CA GLY A 312 -24.17 -2.81 -20.49
C GLY A 312 -23.69 -1.89 -19.36
N PHE A 313 -22.55 -2.20 -18.74
CA PHE A 313 -21.94 -1.35 -17.72
C PHE A 313 -21.37 -0.05 -18.26
N ILE A 314 -20.80 -0.04 -19.48
CA ILE A 314 -20.38 1.20 -20.15
C ILE A 314 -21.59 2.13 -20.35
N ASN A 315 -22.72 1.58 -20.77
CA ASN A 315 -23.93 2.35 -21.07
C ASN A 315 -24.68 2.79 -19.81
N ASN A 316 -24.60 2.00 -18.72
CA ASN A 316 -25.28 2.29 -17.46
C ASN A 316 -24.41 1.90 -16.24
N PRO A 317 -23.41 2.72 -15.87
CA PRO A 317 -22.47 2.40 -14.81
C PRO A 317 -23.11 2.17 -13.44
N ALA A 318 -24.27 2.78 -13.16
CA ALA A 318 -25.00 2.57 -11.91
C ALA A 318 -25.31 1.08 -11.64
N THR A 319 -25.47 0.27 -12.70
CA THR A 319 -25.69 -1.18 -12.58
C THR A 319 -24.48 -1.97 -12.08
N LEU A 320 -23.28 -1.36 -12.06
CA LEU A 320 -22.10 -1.96 -11.41
C LEU A 320 -22.32 -2.15 -9.90
N SER A 321 -23.22 -1.38 -9.28
CA SER A 321 -23.57 -1.54 -7.87
C SER A 321 -24.48 -2.73 -7.58
N ASN A 322 -24.99 -3.42 -8.62
CA ASN A 322 -25.83 -4.60 -8.46
C ASN A 322 -25.11 -5.67 -7.62
N ILE A 323 -25.90 -6.37 -6.82
CA ILE A 323 -25.41 -7.38 -5.87
C ILE A 323 -24.74 -8.52 -6.67
N PRO A 324 -23.45 -8.84 -6.40
CA PRO A 324 -22.77 -9.98 -7.01
C PRO A 324 -23.34 -11.31 -6.53
N ASP A 325 -22.90 -12.42 -7.14
CA ASP A 325 -23.31 -13.77 -6.75
C ASP A 325 -23.13 -14.05 -5.24
N SER A 326 -24.01 -14.89 -4.69
CA SER A 326 -24.09 -15.11 -3.24
C SER A 326 -22.77 -15.52 -2.56
N PRO A 327 -21.86 -16.32 -3.17
CA PRO A 327 -20.60 -16.64 -2.52
C PRO A 327 -19.72 -15.41 -2.24
N TRP A 328 -19.75 -14.40 -3.11
CA TRP A 328 -19.02 -13.13 -2.89
C TRP A 328 -19.62 -12.35 -1.72
N VAL A 329 -20.96 -12.30 -1.66
CA VAL A 329 -21.71 -11.61 -0.61
C VAL A 329 -21.47 -12.30 0.75
N GLU A 330 -21.55 -13.63 0.79
CA GLU A 330 -21.34 -14.42 2.00
C GLU A 330 -19.93 -14.26 2.57
N MET A 331 -18.91 -14.25 1.69
CA MET A 331 -17.53 -13.99 2.09
C MET A 331 -17.37 -12.54 2.59
N GLY A 332 -17.91 -11.56 1.87
CA GLY A 332 -17.89 -10.15 2.28
C GLY A 332 -18.52 -9.91 3.64
N GLU A 333 -19.68 -10.53 3.93
CA GLU A 333 -20.34 -10.44 5.25
C GLU A 333 -19.51 -11.08 6.38
N LYS A 334 -18.73 -12.13 6.10
CA LYS A 334 -17.77 -12.67 7.08
C LYS A 334 -16.66 -11.66 7.39
N LEU A 335 -16.11 -11.00 6.37
CA LEU A 335 -15.06 -10.00 6.54
C LEU A 335 -15.57 -8.75 7.27
N LYS A 336 -16.80 -8.33 6.96
CA LYS A 336 -17.51 -7.28 7.69
C LYS A 336 -17.67 -7.62 9.17
N LYS A 337 -18.15 -8.83 9.48
CA LYS A 337 -18.27 -9.29 10.87
C LYS A 337 -16.92 -9.28 11.57
N GLN A 338 -15.88 -9.83 10.94
CA GLN A 338 -14.52 -9.84 11.48
C GLN A 338 -13.97 -8.43 11.75
N PHE A 339 -14.20 -7.49 10.82
CA PHE A 339 -13.83 -6.09 11.02
C PHE A 339 -14.57 -5.47 12.21
N ASN A 340 -15.89 -5.65 12.30
CA ASN A 340 -16.67 -5.13 13.42
C ASN A 340 -16.23 -5.73 14.77
N ASP A 341 -15.98 -7.04 14.82
CA ASP A 341 -15.48 -7.73 16.01
C ASP A 341 -14.10 -7.22 16.42
N SER A 342 -13.25 -6.82 15.47
CA SER A 342 -11.94 -6.23 15.75
C SER A 342 -12.01 -4.82 16.37
N ARG A 343 -13.05 -4.04 16.08
CA ARG A 343 -13.25 -2.69 16.64
C ARG A 343 -13.73 -2.70 18.10
N ASN A 344 -14.26 -3.83 18.55
CA ASN A 344 -14.81 -4.00 19.89
C ASN A 344 -13.79 -4.61 20.88
N ARG A 345 -12.53 -4.79 20.46
CA ARG A 345 -11.44 -5.36 21.26
C ARG A 345 -10.63 -4.31 21.99
#